data_AF-D6ZDU9-F1
#
_entry.id   AF-D6ZDU9-F1
#
_cell.length_a   1.000
_cell.length_b   1.000
_cell.length_c   1.000
_cell.angle_alpha   90.00
_cell.angle_beta   90.00
_cell.angle_gamma   90.00
#
_symmetry.space_group_name_H-M   'P 1'
#
loop_
_entity.id
_entity.type
_entity.pdbx_description
1 polymer ?
#
loop_
_entity_poly.entity_id
_entity_poly.type
_entity_poly.pdbx_seq_one_letter_code
_entity_poly.pdbx_strand_id
1 'polypeptide(L)'
;MSGFEVLPAVLRAEATTLQQSAQSWAKAKTTARATKMHGIQTLGYIGGTVLPGIFNETMDVLADRLGEGERSIQGAASALAGVADVYEGKDEEYYREFGYIY
;
A
#
# COMPACT_ATOMS: atom_id res chain seq x y z
N MET A 1 -32.99 -9.62 -9.86
CA MET A 1 -32.50 -9.67 -8.47
C MET A 1 -31.03 -9.33 -8.50
N SER A 2 -30.63 -8.13 -8.12
CA SER A 2 -29.24 -7.63 -8.17
C SER A 2 -28.97 -6.86 -6.88
N GLY A 3 -28.58 -7.57 -5.83
CA GLY A 3 -28.40 -6.97 -4.50
C GLY A 3 -27.04 -7.30 -3.89
N PHE A 4 -26.57 -8.54 -4.08
CA PHE A 4 -25.40 -9.01 -3.37
C PHE A 4 -24.09 -8.91 -4.17
N GLU A 5 -24.06 -9.13 -5.50
CA GLU A 5 -22.84 -8.95 -6.32
C GLU A 5 -22.23 -7.54 -6.26
N VAL A 6 -23.05 -6.51 -6.02
CA VAL A 6 -22.61 -5.11 -6.05
C VAL A 6 -21.65 -4.82 -4.89
N LEU A 7 -21.85 -5.42 -3.72
CA LEU A 7 -21.05 -5.11 -2.54
C LEU A 7 -19.64 -5.74 -2.60
N PRO A 8 -19.45 -7.05 -2.90
CA PRO A 8 -18.13 -7.64 -3.10
C PRO A 8 -17.35 -6.98 -4.24
N ALA A 9 -18.02 -6.68 -5.36
CA ALA A 9 -17.37 -6.01 -6.48
C ALA A 9 -16.84 -4.62 -6.10
N VAL A 10 -17.63 -3.85 -5.34
CA VAL A 10 -17.20 -2.55 -4.79
C VAL A 10 -16.05 -2.72 -3.81
N LEU A 11 -16.13 -3.68 -2.88
CA LEU A 11 -15.05 -3.95 -1.92
C LEU A 11 -13.75 -4.35 -2.62
N ARG A 12 -13.82 -5.16 -3.68
CA ARG A 12 -12.67 -5.54 -4.51
C ARG A 12 -12.09 -4.35 -5.28
N ALA A 13 -12.94 -3.48 -5.81
CA ALA A 13 -12.49 -2.26 -6.49
C ALA A 13 -11.77 -1.32 -5.51
N GLU A 14 -12.31 -1.13 -4.31
CA GLU A 14 -11.66 -0.33 -3.25
C GLU A 14 -10.34 -0.96 -2.78
N ALA A 15 -10.30 -2.27 -2.57
CA ALA A 15 -9.07 -3.00 -2.24
C ALA A 15 -8.00 -2.79 -3.32
N THR A 16 -8.39 -2.83 -4.60
CA THR A 16 -7.48 -2.58 -5.74
C THR A 16 -6.96 -1.14 -5.72
N THR A 17 -7.81 -0.16 -5.48
CA THR A 17 -7.41 1.26 -5.36
C THR A 17 -6.42 1.47 -4.22
N LEU A 18 -6.65 0.86 -3.06
CA LEU A 18 -5.72 0.93 -1.94
C LEU A 18 -4.38 0.26 -2.26
N GLN A 19 -4.38 -0.89 -2.95
CA GLN A 19 -3.14 -1.53 -3.41
C GLN A 19 -2.33 -0.62 -4.34
N GLN A 20 -2.98 0.07 -5.28
CA GLN A 20 -2.30 1.03 -6.16
C GLN A 20 -1.73 2.23 -5.38
N SER A 21 -2.45 2.71 -4.37
CA SER A 21 -1.96 3.75 -3.45
C SER A 21 -0.72 3.27 -2.70
N ALA A 22 -0.75 2.06 -2.13
CA ALA A 22 0.41 1.48 -1.46
C ALA A 22 1.64 1.35 -2.38
N GLN A 23 1.44 0.94 -3.64
CA GLN A 23 2.53 0.90 -4.62
C GLN A 23 3.15 2.27 -4.87
N SER A 24 2.33 3.33 -4.85
CA SER A 24 2.81 4.71 -5.02
C SER A 24 3.66 5.15 -3.83
N TRP A 25 3.29 4.76 -2.60
CA TRP A 25 4.08 4.99 -1.40
C TRP A 25 5.40 4.19 -1.41
N ALA A 26 5.36 2.94 -1.87
CA ALA A 26 6.55 2.11 -2.05
C ALA A 26 7.55 2.73 -3.04
N LYS A 27 7.05 3.31 -4.15
CA LYS A 27 7.86 4.06 -5.11
C LYS A 27 8.47 5.30 -4.46
N ALA A 28 7.67 6.10 -3.74
CA ALA A 28 8.16 7.29 -3.04
C ALA A 28 9.26 6.96 -2.02
N LYS A 29 9.08 5.88 -1.24
CA LYS A 29 10.09 5.36 -0.31
C LYS A 29 11.39 4.97 -1.02
N THR A 30 11.29 4.31 -2.16
CA THR A 30 12.44 3.91 -2.96
C THR A 30 13.19 5.14 -3.48
N THR A 31 12.47 6.14 -3.99
CA THR A 31 13.04 7.42 -4.40
C THR A 31 13.73 8.11 -3.23
N ALA A 32 13.09 8.18 -2.06
CA ALA A 32 13.67 8.82 -0.88
C ALA A 32 15.03 8.21 -0.49
N ARG A 33 15.15 6.87 -0.57
CA ARG A 33 16.41 6.17 -0.30
C ARG A 33 17.46 6.40 -1.40
N ALA A 34 17.04 6.51 -2.65
CA ALA A 34 17.93 6.74 -3.79
C ALA A 34 18.44 8.20 -3.87
N THR A 35 17.72 9.16 -3.30
CA THR A 35 18.11 10.59 -3.28
C THR A 35 19.13 10.93 -2.19
N LYS A 36 19.57 9.94 -1.39
CA LYS A 36 20.62 10.16 -0.40
C LYS A 36 21.88 10.72 -1.04
N MET A 37 22.48 11.68 -0.35
CA MET A 37 23.75 12.28 -0.74
C MET A 37 24.88 11.30 -0.46
N HIS A 38 25.59 10.88 -1.51
CA HIS A 38 26.74 9.96 -1.41
C HIS A 38 28.06 10.71 -1.64
N GLY A 39 29.04 10.45 -0.78
CA GLY A 39 30.44 10.87 -0.94
C GLY A 39 30.74 12.30 -0.49
N ILE A 40 31.68 12.44 0.45
CA ILE A 40 32.26 13.73 0.85
C ILE A 40 32.89 14.44 -0.36
N GLN A 41 33.48 13.69 -1.27
CA GLN A 41 34.25 14.25 -2.41
C GLN A 41 33.37 14.78 -3.54
N THR A 42 32.16 14.24 -3.70
CA THR A 42 31.16 14.64 -4.71
C THR A 42 30.40 15.91 -4.32
N LEU A 43 30.44 16.29 -3.04
CA LEU A 43 29.74 17.46 -2.49
C LEU A 43 30.69 18.63 -2.17
N GLY A 44 31.97 18.50 -2.50
CA GLY A 44 32.98 19.53 -2.24
C GLY A 44 33.03 19.96 -0.76
N TYR A 45 33.10 21.27 -0.51
CA TYR A 45 33.12 21.83 0.86
C TYR A 45 31.91 21.39 1.70
N ILE A 46 30.73 21.24 1.09
CA ILE A 46 29.49 20.82 1.79
C ILE A 46 29.61 19.38 2.28
N GLY A 47 30.34 18.53 1.56
CA GLY A 47 30.56 17.14 1.92
C GLY A 47 31.27 16.96 3.26
N GLY A 48 32.11 17.92 3.68
CA GLY A 48 32.78 17.91 4.98
C GLY A 48 31.95 18.49 6.12
N THR A 49 30.75 19.02 5.84
CA THR A 49 29.86 19.59 6.87
C THR A 49 28.90 18.54 7.43
N VAL A 50 28.16 18.90 8.48
CA VAL A 50 27.11 18.05 9.06
C VAL A 50 25.84 17.98 8.19
N LEU A 51 25.66 18.89 7.23
CA LEU A 51 24.42 19.05 6.46
C LEU A 51 24.04 17.80 5.63
N PRO A 52 24.96 17.13 4.90
CA PRO A 52 24.63 15.88 4.20
C PRO A 52 24.18 14.76 5.16
N GLY A 53 24.75 14.73 6.37
CA GLY A 53 24.33 13.80 7.43
C GLY A 53 22.88 14.03 7.84
N ILE A 54 22.55 15.27 8.22
CA ILE A 54 21.18 15.67 8.61
C ILE A 54 20.18 15.40 7.47
N PHE A 55 20.55 15.73 6.24
CA PHE A 55 19.72 15.46 5.08
C PHE A 55 19.46 13.96 4.91
N ASN A 56 20.50 13.13 4.93
CA ASN A 56 20.36 11.68 4.76
C ASN A 56 19.54 11.05 5.89
N GLU A 57 19.72 11.52 7.12
CA GLU A 57 18.95 11.08 8.28
C GLU A 57 17.47 11.47 8.15
N THR A 58 17.19 12.68 7.66
CA THR A 58 15.82 13.13 7.34
C THR A 58 15.21 12.28 6.23
N MET A 59 15.97 11.93 5.20
CA MET A 59 15.51 11.05 4.12
C MET A 59 15.22 9.63 4.61
N ASP A 60 15.97 9.14 5.60
CA ASP A 60 15.69 7.87 6.28
C ASP A 60 14.37 7.91 7.04
N VAL A 61 14.17 8.94 7.87
CA VAL A 61 12.91 9.13 8.60
C VAL A 61 11.73 9.21 7.62
N LEU A 62 11.87 9.96 6.52
CA LEU A 62 10.85 10.04 5.48
C LEU A 62 10.57 8.67 4.85
N ALA A 63 11.60 7.92 4.47
CA ALA A 63 11.46 6.60 3.86
C ALA A 63 10.77 5.60 4.81
N ASP A 64 11.05 5.69 6.11
CA ASP A 64 10.45 4.83 7.12
C ASP A 64 8.96 5.17 7.32
N ARG A 65 8.61 6.45 7.39
CA ARG A 65 7.20 6.90 7.45
C ARG A 65 6.41 6.47 6.22
N LEU A 66 7.00 6.60 5.03
CA LEU A 66 6.39 6.11 3.79
C LEU A 66 6.21 4.58 3.85
N GLY A 67 7.17 3.84 4.42
CA GLY A 67 7.06 2.40 4.60
C GLY A 67 6.02 1.97 5.64
N GLU A 68 5.79 2.76 6.68
CA GLU A 68 4.70 2.54 7.65
C GLU A 68 3.33 2.73 7.01
N GLY A 69 3.14 3.82 6.27
CA GLY A 69 1.87 4.06 5.58
C GLY A 69 1.60 3.08 4.45
N GLU A 70 2.62 2.68 3.67
CA GLU A 70 2.53 1.59 2.69
C GLU A 70 1.93 0.32 3.33
N ARG A 71 2.50 -0.13 4.46
CA ARG A 71 2.05 -1.31 5.20
C ARG A 71 0.62 -1.15 5.72
N SER A 72 0.29 0.03 6.25
CA SER A 72 -1.06 0.30 6.75
C SER A 72 -2.11 0.23 5.64
N ILE A 73 -1.81 0.81 4.46
CA ILE A 73 -2.70 0.80 3.31
C ILE A 73 -2.84 -0.62 2.74
N GLN A 74 -1.75 -1.38 2.64
CA GLN A 74 -1.79 -2.80 2.25
C GLN A 74 -2.65 -3.62 3.21
N GLY A 75 -2.50 -3.42 4.52
CA GLY A 75 -3.32 -4.09 5.52
C GLY A 75 -4.81 -3.80 5.35
N ALA A 76 -5.17 -2.54 5.10
CA ALA A 76 -6.55 -2.15 4.83
C ALA A 76 -7.09 -2.79 3.53
N ALA A 77 -6.29 -2.82 2.46
CA ALA A 77 -6.66 -3.49 1.21
C ALA A 77 -6.92 -4.99 1.40
N SER A 78 -6.04 -5.68 2.13
CA SER A 78 -6.20 -7.10 2.46
C SER A 78 -7.44 -7.36 3.32
N ALA A 79 -7.74 -6.47 4.27
CA ALA A 79 -8.95 -6.57 5.08
C ALA A 79 -10.22 -6.42 4.23
N LEU A 80 -10.27 -5.45 3.32
CA LEU A 80 -11.40 -5.27 2.40
C LEU A 80 -11.60 -6.46 1.47
N ALA A 81 -10.50 -7.01 0.91
CA ALA A 81 -10.55 -8.20 0.10
C ALA A 81 -11.09 -9.40 0.90
N GLY A 82 -10.64 -9.61 2.14
CA GLY A 82 -11.14 -10.68 3.00
C GLY A 82 -12.63 -10.52 3.33
N VAL A 83 -13.12 -9.29 3.51
CA VAL A 83 -14.57 -9.04 3.68
C VAL A 83 -15.33 -9.40 2.40
N ALA A 84 -14.82 -9.03 1.22
CA ALA A 84 -15.43 -9.41 -0.05
C ALA A 84 -15.52 -10.93 -0.20
N ASP A 85 -14.45 -11.66 0.12
CA ASP A 85 -14.41 -13.13 0.06
C ASP A 85 -15.46 -13.76 1.01
N VAL A 86 -15.67 -13.19 2.20
CA VAL A 86 -16.72 -13.65 3.13
C VAL A 86 -18.12 -13.44 2.57
N TYR A 87 -18.38 -12.29 1.92
CA TYR A 87 -19.68 -12.06 1.29
C TYR A 87 -19.91 -13.02 0.12
N GLU A 88 -18.93 -13.20 -0.76
CA GLU A 88 -19.01 -14.12 -1.90
C GLU A 88 -19.24 -15.57 -1.43
N GLY A 89 -18.57 -16.01 -0.35
CA GLY A 89 -18.77 -17.35 0.20
C GLY A 89 -20.17 -17.56 0.80
N LYS A 90 -20.74 -16.54 1.45
CA LYS A 90 -22.12 -16.61 1.97
C LYS A 90 -23.16 -16.61 0.85
N ASP A 91 -22.93 -15.82 -0.20
CA ASP A 91 -23.78 -15.85 -1.38
C ASP A 91 -23.74 -17.23 -2.03
N GLU A 92 -22.56 -17.84 -2.17
CA GLU A 92 -22.40 -19.18 -2.71
C GLU A 92 -23.13 -20.25 -1.88
N GLU A 93 -22.99 -20.21 -0.55
CA GLU A 93 -23.71 -21.10 0.37
C GLU A 93 -25.24 -20.97 0.19
N TYR A 94 -25.75 -19.74 0.15
CA TYR A 94 -27.15 -19.47 -0.07
C TYR A 94 -27.62 -19.99 -1.43
N TYR A 95 -26.88 -19.74 -2.51
CA TYR A 95 -27.29 -20.22 -3.82
C TYR A 95 -27.26 -21.75 -3.94
N ARG A 96 -26.35 -22.45 -3.25
CA ARG A 96 -26.38 -23.92 -3.16
C ARG A 96 -27.57 -24.42 -2.35
N GLU A 97 -27.90 -23.80 -1.22
CA GLU A 97 -29.03 -24.18 -0.36
C GLU A 97 -30.37 -24.12 -1.12
N PHE A 98 -30.55 -23.10 -1.96
CA PHE A 98 -31.75 -22.91 -2.77
C PHE A 98 -31.67 -23.55 -4.17
N GLY A 99 -30.61 -24.31 -4.48
CA GLY A 99 -30.47 -25.07 -5.73
C GLY A 99 -30.29 -24.23 -7.00
N TYR A 100 -29.83 -22.98 -6.87
CA TYR A 100 -29.54 -22.10 -8.01
C TYR A 100 -28.21 -22.45 -8.70
N ILE A 101 -27.26 -23.03 -7.95
CA ILE A 101 -26.00 -23.60 -8.44
C ILE A 101 -25.75 -24.93 -7.72
N TYR A 102 -25.09 -25.88 -8.41
CA TYR A 102 -24.79 -27.22 -7.92
C TYR A 102 -23.29 -27.38 -7.66
#